data_AF-A0A1J5H6C1-F1
#
_entry.id   AF-A0A1J5H6C1-F1
#
_cell.length_a   1.000
_cell.length_b   1.000
_cell.length_c   1.000
_cell.angle_alpha   90.00
_cell.angle_beta   90.00
_cell.angle_gamma   90.00
#
_symmetry.space_group_name_H-M   'P 1'
#
loop_
_entity.id
_entity.type
_entity.pdbx_description
1 polymer ?
#
loop_
_entity_poly.entity_id
_entity_poly.type
_entity_poly.pdbx_seq_one_letter_code
_entity_poly.pdbx_strand_id
1 'polypeptide(L)'
;MKPKGKPIKWTPEVAYAIGLLTTDGSLSIDGRHLDITSNDIQLLNTFKKCLGINNKITSKFSGYTREKSSYHIQFGNVILYKWLLNIGLMPNKTKKVGILKIPNKYFIQKSLVLKENIK
;
A
#
# COMPACT_ATOMS: atom_id res chain seq x y z
N MET A 1 5.45 10.97 22.86
CA MET A 1 6.69 11.03 22.04
C MET A 1 6.33 11.41 20.61
N LYS A 2 6.94 12.45 20.01
CA LYS A 2 6.74 12.77 18.58
C LYS A 2 7.53 11.76 17.73
N PRO A 3 6.96 11.18 16.66
CA PRO A 3 7.68 10.24 15.82
C PRO A 3 8.84 10.96 15.11
N LYS A 4 10.04 10.41 15.18
CA LYS A 4 11.23 10.93 14.48
C LYS A 4 11.23 10.38 13.05
N GLY A 5 11.19 11.25 12.04
CA GLY A 5 11.31 10.88 10.63
C GLY A 5 10.84 12.00 9.70
N LYS A 6 11.09 11.83 8.40
CA LYS A 6 10.73 12.82 7.37
C LYS A 6 9.23 12.74 7.04
N PRO A 7 8.55 13.88 6.83
CA PRO A 7 7.18 13.87 6.31
C PRO A 7 7.10 13.15 4.96
N ILE A 8 6.02 12.40 4.74
CA ILE A 8 5.73 11.78 3.46
C ILE A 8 5.31 12.87 2.46
N LYS A 9 5.87 12.81 1.25
CA LYS A 9 5.49 13.66 0.12
C LYS A 9 4.94 12.79 -0.99
N TRP A 10 4.03 13.36 -1.78
CA TRP A 10 3.56 12.68 -2.97
C TRP A 10 4.65 12.60 -4.04
N THR A 11 4.92 11.39 -4.52
CA THR A 11 5.68 11.07 -5.72
C THR A 11 4.93 9.97 -6.49
N PRO A 12 5.23 9.73 -7.78
CA PRO A 12 4.62 8.61 -8.51
C PRO A 12 4.81 7.27 -7.80
N GLU A 13 5.99 7.03 -7.21
CA GLU A 13 6.30 5.81 -6.47
C GLU A 13 5.46 5.69 -5.19
N VAL A 14 5.37 6.78 -4.40
CA VAL A 14 4.52 6.79 -3.21
C VAL A 14 3.06 6.57 -3.60
N ALA A 15 2.59 7.21 -4.66
CA ALA A 15 1.21 7.03 -5.13
C ALA A 15 0.92 5.59 -5.57
N TYR A 16 1.83 4.97 -6.31
CA TYR A 16 1.73 3.56 -6.69
C TYR A 16 1.68 2.66 -5.45
N ALA A 17 2.58 2.86 -4.48
CA ALA A 17 2.59 2.09 -3.25
C ALA A 17 1.32 2.28 -2.41
N ILE A 18 0.75 3.48 -2.36
CA ILE A 18 -0.53 3.72 -1.67
C ILE A 18 -1.69 3.05 -2.40
N GLY A 19 -1.68 3.04 -3.73
CA GLY A 19 -2.65 2.30 -4.52
C GLY A 19 -2.66 0.82 -4.15
N LEU A 20 -1.49 0.17 -4.17
CA LEU A 20 -1.30 -1.21 -3.71
C LEU A 20 -1.74 -1.42 -2.26
N LEU A 21 -1.32 -0.51 -1.37
CA LEU A 21 -1.70 -0.62 0.03
C LEU A 21 -3.21 -0.51 0.20
N THR A 22 -3.90 0.28 -0.64
CA THR A 22 -5.35 0.44 -0.61
C THR A 22 -6.07 -0.84 -1.00
N THR A 23 -5.58 -1.57 -2.00
CA THR A 23 -6.18 -2.83 -2.48
C THR A 23 -5.83 -4.02 -1.59
N ASP A 24 -4.55 -4.24 -1.32
CA ASP A 24 -4.02 -5.50 -0.76
C ASP A 24 -3.38 -5.32 0.63
N GLY A 25 -3.45 -4.11 1.17
CA GLY A 25 -2.83 -3.73 2.42
C GLY A 25 -3.79 -3.43 3.55
N SER A 26 -3.30 -3.57 4.78
CA SER A 26 -4.03 -3.25 6.00
C SER A 26 -3.21 -2.34 6.92
N LEU A 27 -3.94 -1.57 7.74
CA LEU A 27 -3.39 -0.77 8.83
C LEU A 27 -3.80 -1.46 10.13
N SER A 28 -2.81 -1.79 10.96
CA SER A 28 -3.04 -2.40 12.27
C SER A 28 -3.72 -1.42 13.22
N ILE A 29 -4.58 -1.92 14.11
CA ILE A 29 -5.27 -1.12 15.12
C ILE A 29 -4.31 -0.45 16.11
N ASP A 30 -3.08 -0.94 16.23
CA ASP A 30 -2.04 -0.39 17.10
C ASP A 30 -1.52 1.01 16.70
N GLY A 31 -1.97 1.53 15.56
CA GLY A 31 -1.66 2.90 15.17
C GLY A 31 -0.28 3.10 14.52
N ARG A 32 0.47 2.03 14.25
CA ARG A 32 1.82 2.14 13.69
C ARG A 32 2.19 1.11 12.63
N HIS A 33 1.60 -0.09 12.67
CA HIS A 33 1.98 -1.14 11.73
C HIS A 33 1.12 -1.13 10.47
N LEU A 34 1.79 -1.43 9.36
CA LEU A 34 1.20 -1.64 8.06
C LEU A 34 1.59 -3.05 7.59
N ASP A 35 0.68 -3.68 6.88
CA ASP A 35 0.87 -5.00 6.29
C ASP A 35 0.41 -4.96 4.84
N ILE A 36 1.19 -5.51 3.92
CA ILE A 36 0.76 -5.79 2.54
C ILE A 36 1.00 -7.25 2.25
N THR A 37 0.01 -7.92 1.68
CA THR A 37 0.05 -9.36 1.39
C THR A 37 -0.09 -9.59 -0.12
N SER A 38 0.71 -10.48 -0.68
CA SER A 38 0.59 -10.92 -2.07
C SER A 38 1.26 -12.28 -2.27
N ASN A 39 0.82 -13.02 -3.29
CA ASN A 39 1.53 -14.20 -3.79
C ASN A 39 2.63 -13.85 -4.79
N ASP A 40 2.62 -12.61 -5.31
CA ASP A 40 3.63 -12.09 -6.21
C ASP A 40 4.75 -11.38 -5.42
N ILE A 41 5.91 -12.05 -5.34
CA ILE A 41 7.10 -11.52 -4.67
C ILE A 41 7.69 -10.30 -5.41
N GLN A 42 7.56 -10.24 -6.75
CA GLN A 42 8.03 -9.08 -7.53
C GLN A 42 7.20 -7.84 -7.21
N LEU A 43 5.89 -8.01 -7.03
CA LEU A 43 5.00 -6.94 -6.58
C LEU A 43 5.41 -6.42 -5.19
N LEU A 44 5.70 -7.32 -4.25
CA LEU A 44 6.17 -6.95 -2.91
C LEU A 44 7.53 -6.23 -2.95
N ASN A 45 8.46 -6.66 -3.81
CA ASN A 45 9.73 -5.96 -4.01
C ASN A 45 9.56 -4.58 -4.63
N THR A 46 8.66 -4.43 -5.60
CA THR A 46 8.32 -3.13 -6.19
C THR A 46 7.75 -2.19 -5.12
N PHE A 47 6.82 -2.68 -4.29
CA PHE A 47 6.28 -1.92 -3.17
C PHE A 47 7.39 -1.43 -2.21
N LYS A 48 8.32 -2.31 -1.85
CA LYS A 48 9.47 -1.95 -1.00
C LYS A 48 10.30 -0.83 -1.63
N LYS A 49 10.63 -0.97 -2.91
CA LYS A 49 11.40 0.03 -3.67
C LYS A 49 10.68 1.37 -3.70
N CYS A 50 9.38 1.37 -3.97
CA CYS A 50 8.57 2.58 -4.04
C CYS A 50 8.48 3.33 -2.70
N LEU A 51 8.45 2.62 -1.56
CA LEU A 51 8.46 3.24 -0.23
C LEU A 51 9.85 3.43 0.37
N GLY A 52 10.90 2.93 -0.27
CA GLY A 52 12.27 2.96 0.26
C GLY A 52 12.45 2.15 1.55
N ILE A 53 11.70 1.06 1.73
CA ILE A 53 11.79 0.20 2.93
C ILE A 53 12.59 -1.08 2.64
N ASN A 54 13.30 -1.60 3.64
CA ASN A 54 14.14 -2.79 3.51
C ASN A 54 13.61 -4.03 4.26
N ASN A 55 12.42 -3.95 4.86
CA ASN A 55 11.81 -5.03 5.65
C ASN A 55 11.75 -6.37 4.90
N LYS A 56 11.90 -7.47 5.65
CA LYS A 56 11.89 -8.83 5.11
C LYS A 56 10.50 -9.19 4.55
N ILE A 57 10.49 -9.89 3.41
CA ILE A 57 9.29 -10.56 2.91
C ILE A 57 9.19 -11.91 3.63
N THR A 58 8.11 -12.12 4.35
CA THR A 58 7.88 -13.33 5.15
C THR A 58 6.73 -14.14 4.55
N SER A 59 6.73 -15.47 4.75
CA SER A 59 5.61 -16.31 4.35
C SER A 59 4.51 -16.26 5.41
N LYS A 60 3.25 -16.14 4.98
CA LYS A 60 2.07 -16.40 5.81
C LYS A 60 1.68 -17.87 5.67
N PHE A 61 1.21 -18.42 6.78
CA PHE A 61 0.72 -19.78 6.86
C PHE A 61 -0.77 -19.77 7.21
N SER A 62 -1.51 -20.71 6.63
CA SER A 62 -2.91 -20.93 6.95
C SER A 62 -3.04 -21.33 8.42
N GLY A 63 -3.92 -20.66 9.15
CA GLY A 63 -4.22 -21.04 10.54
C GLY A 63 -4.90 -22.41 10.64
N TYR A 64 -5.55 -22.87 9.57
CA TYR A 64 -6.26 -24.15 9.52
C TYR A 64 -5.34 -25.31 9.09
N THR A 65 -4.67 -25.19 7.94
CA THR A 65 -3.84 -26.28 7.39
C THR A 65 -2.39 -26.23 7.82
N ARG A 66 -1.92 -25.11 8.39
CA ARG A 66 -0.49 -24.81 8.65
C ARG A 66 0.40 -24.83 7.41
N GLU A 67 -0.18 -24.86 6.22
CA GLU A 67 0.54 -24.76 4.96
C GLU A 67 0.79 -23.31 4.58
N LYS A 68 1.80 -23.09 3.74
CA LYS A 68 2.14 -21.77 3.23
C LYS A 68 1.02 -21.25 2.31
N SER A 69 0.43 -20.12 2.67
CA SER A 69 -0.71 -19.54 1.96
C SER A 69 -0.33 -18.34 1.08
N SER A 70 0.61 -17.51 1.54
CA SER A 70 0.98 -16.27 0.85
C SER A 70 2.28 -15.67 1.37
N TYR A 71 2.66 -14.48 0.87
CA TYR A 71 3.76 -13.69 1.41
C TYR A 71 3.25 -12.32 1.87
N HIS A 72 3.96 -11.72 2.82
CA HIS A 72 3.65 -10.36 3.27
C HIS A 72 4.90 -9.59 3.66
N ILE A 73 4.74 -8.26 3.71
CA ILE A 73 5.67 -7.35 4.35
C ILE A 73 4.91 -6.66 5.48
N GLN A 74 5.42 -6.81 6.71
CA GLN A 74 4.92 -6.09 7.88
C GLN A 74 6.00 -5.13 8.38
N PHE A 75 5.61 -3.88 8.62
CA PHE A 75 6.54 -2.85 9.08
C PHE A 75 5.83 -1.76 9.89
N GLY A 76 6.57 -1.16 10.83
CA GLY A 76 6.08 -0.05 11.65
C GLY A 76 6.53 1.29 11.12
N ASN A 77 5.59 2.21 10.86
CA ASN A 77 5.90 3.59 10.51
C ASN A 77 4.76 4.53 10.92
N VAL A 78 4.93 5.20 12.07
CA VAL A 78 3.92 6.11 12.64
C VAL A 78 3.65 7.32 11.73
N ILE A 79 4.66 7.82 11.02
CA ILE A 79 4.52 9.01 10.17
C ILE A 79 3.70 8.67 8.94
N LEU A 80 4.05 7.57 8.25
CA LEU A 80 3.28 7.07 7.13
C LEU A 80 1.84 6.72 7.56
N TYR A 81 1.69 6.04 8.70
CA TYR A 81 0.38 5.66 9.22
C TYR A 81 -0.53 6.88 9.42
N LYS A 82 -0.05 7.92 10.11
CA LYS A 82 -0.83 9.15 10.32
C LYS A 82 -1.11 9.88 9.01
N TRP A 83 -0.14 9.91 8.09
CA TRP A 83 -0.33 10.50 6.78
C TRP A 83 -1.42 9.77 5.97
N LEU A 84 -1.46 8.44 6.04
CA LEU A 84 -2.51 7.61 5.45
C LEU A 84 -3.89 7.91 6.03
N LEU A 85 -3.99 8.04 7.37
CA LEU A 85 -5.25 8.46 8.01
C LEU A 85 -5.71 9.82 7.49
N ASN A 86 -4.81 10.79 7.33
CA ASN A 86 -5.14 12.14 6.88
C ASN A 86 -5.66 12.17 5.43
N ILE A 87 -5.19 11.26 4.58
CA ILE A 87 -5.71 11.10 3.20
C ILE A 87 -6.96 10.21 3.15
N GLY A 88 -7.45 9.69 4.28
CA GLY A 88 -8.70 8.93 4.37
C GLY A 88 -8.53 7.40 4.40
N LEU A 89 -7.30 6.89 4.42
CA LEU A 89 -7.05 5.46 4.48
C LEU A 89 -7.07 4.97 5.92
N MET A 90 -8.18 4.34 6.33
CA MET A 90 -8.42 3.95 7.73
C MET A 90 -8.12 2.46 8.01
N PRO A 91 -7.84 2.08 9.27
CA PRO A 91 -7.90 0.69 9.73
C PRO A 91 -9.31 0.11 9.54
N ASN A 92 -9.40 -1.21 9.40
CA ASN A 92 -10.66 -1.90 9.05
C ASN A 92 -11.30 -1.37 7.76
N LYS A 93 -10.46 -1.12 6.75
CA LYS A 93 -10.81 -0.51 5.45
C LYS A 93 -12.14 -0.99 4.90
N THR A 94 -12.38 -2.30 4.88
CA THR A 94 -13.60 -2.91 4.33
C THR A 94 -14.91 -2.37 4.91
N LYS A 95 -14.90 -1.76 6.10
CA LYS A 95 -16.09 -1.15 6.72
C LYS A 95 -16.13 0.38 6.60
N LYS A 96 -15.07 1.01 6.06
CA LYS A 96 -14.82 2.46 6.13
C LYS A 96 -14.16 3.06 4.88
N VAL A 97 -14.08 2.35 3.74
CA VAL A 97 -13.49 2.91 2.51
C VAL A 97 -14.36 4.06 2.02
N GLY A 98 -13.92 5.29 2.31
CA GLY A 98 -14.39 6.51 1.66
C GLY A 98 -13.42 6.95 0.56
N ILE A 99 -13.71 8.09 -0.07
CA ILE A 99 -12.85 8.69 -1.10
C ILE A 99 -11.51 9.09 -0.47
N LEU A 100 -10.41 8.57 -1.04
CA LEU A 100 -9.06 8.97 -0.63
C LEU A 100 -8.69 10.33 -1.23
N LYS A 101 -8.08 11.19 -0.43
CA LYS A 101 -7.58 12.53 -0.84
C LYS A 101 -6.25 12.40 -1.57
N ILE A 102 -6.30 11.81 -2.77
CA ILE A 102 -5.14 11.65 -3.66
C ILE A 102 -5.17 12.79 -4.68
N PRO A 103 -4.04 13.46 -4.98
CA PRO A 103 -4.02 14.48 -6.03
C PRO A 103 -4.29 13.89 -7.42
N ASN A 104 -5.13 14.56 -8.22
CA ASN A 104 -5.56 14.09 -9.55
C ASN A 104 -4.41 13.69 -10.48
N LYS A 105 -3.26 14.36 -10.41
CA LYS A 105 -2.07 14.07 -11.21
C LYS A 105 -1.46 12.67 -10.99
N TYR A 106 -1.85 11.98 -9.93
CA TYR A 106 -1.40 10.60 -9.65
C TYR A 106 -2.45 9.55 -9.99
N PHE A 107 -3.65 9.96 -10.38
CA PHE A 107 -4.60 9.05 -11.01
C PHE A 107 -4.22 8.90 -12.47
N ILE A 108 -3.96 7.67 -12.88
CA ILE A 108 -3.74 7.34 -14.29
C ILE A 108 -5.11 7.39 -14.96
N GLN A 109 -5.40 8.46 -15.73
CA GLN A 109 -6.53 8.45 -16.65
C GLN A 109 -6.22 7.43 -17.75
N LYS A 110 -6.92 6.31 -17.73
CA LYS A 110 -6.87 5.32 -18.81
C LYS A 110 -7.73 5.82 -19.99
N SER A 111 -7.29 6.88 -20.67
CA SER A 111 -7.83 7.30 -21.97
C SER A 111 -6.79 7.08 -23.07
N LEU A 112 -6.36 5.84 -23.22
CA LEU A 112 -5.75 5.34 -24.45
C LEU A 112 -6.45 4.03 -24.78
N VAL A 113 -7.65 4.15 -25.33
CA VAL A 113 -8.28 3.09 -26.10
C VAL A 113 -8.37 3.60 -27.54
N LEU A 114 -7.48 3.06 -28.36
CA LEU A 114 -7.63 2.84 -29.80
C LEU A 114 -8.03 4.04 -30.65
N LYS A 115 -7.03 4.84 -31.06
CA LYS A 115 -7.02 5.39 -32.42
C LYS A 115 -5.95 4.66 -33.22
N GLU A 116 -6.16 3.37 -33.45
CA GLU A 116 -5.45 2.66 -34.52
C GLU A 116 -6.46 2.29 -35.60
N ASN A 117 -6.22 2.87 -36.78
CA ASN A 117 -6.48 2.32 -38.11
C ASN A 117 -7.93 1.96 -38.49
N ILE A 118 -8.65 2.98 -38.96
CA ILE A 118 -9.48 2.83 -40.16
C ILE A 118 -9.15 4.01 -41.08
N LYS A 119 -8.28 3.75 -42.05
CA LYS A 119 -8.25 4.43 -43.35
C LYS A 119 -8.40 3.37 -44.41
#